data_AF-A0A838EH19-F1
#
_entry.id   AF-A0A838EH19-F1
#
_cell.length_a   1.000
_cell.length_b   1.000
_cell.length_c   1.000
_cell.angle_alpha   90.00
_cell.angle_beta   90.00
_cell.angle_gamma   90.00
#
_symmetry.space_group_name_H-M   'P 1'
#
loop_
_entity.id
_entity.type
_entity.pdbx_description
1 polymer ?
#
loop_
_entity_poly.entity_id
_entity_poly.type
_entity_poly.pdbx_seq_one_letter_code
_entity_poly.pdbx_strand_id
1 'polypeptide(L)'
;MTFFQFASNNVRRNGHAYAAYFMSSAFSILVFFLYAILTNHPDLQKGYVDQRVIAGMQVAEYMILAFSFFSILYSMGSFLRGRNKEFGVLTLLGITNRQLTWMIFLENMVLGIAAIVSGLVVGLLGSKLFLLLGSAILDIPSLPFYIPAQALLTTSVAFIVLFLLVSLVTTFFLRTSTVLSLLKGSQKPKKEPQASWILALLAVVLLSAAYGEAIVYRTGLGDGSLVIPFIIIIMVAIGTYLLYAQLSIFLIRLLKTRRSYYWRGTHMLWLSDLTYSMKDNARLFFVVAMILSVAFTATGAIAVVKAQINTFASPLAFTLTFQDSHSKMVHIAETTLTQELESKHLPYSSLQESFITLKDKQGYPSAMLMSVTSYNHLAAFAQVQPLTVQIGEAIDLNPKNKDVIPLTLAGSKKQMHIIVSTSPMALNELSLIGHLFIIPDQEYAQQSSHVAQGLYVGYAMTDWKKTTNLSTSLMD
;
A
#
# COMPACT_ATOMS: atom_id res chain seq x y z
N MET A 1 39.12 -30.67 12.60
CA MET A 1 38.16 -29.82 11.86
C MET A 1 37.60 -28.77 12.81
N THR A 2 37.49 -27.51 12.39
CA THR A 2 36.82 -26.48 13.20
C THR A 2 35.29 -26.62 13.12
N PHE A 3 34.57 -26.09 14.10
CA PHE A 3 33.08 -26.10 14.12
C PHE A 3 32.47 -25.46 12.87
N PHE A 4 33.09 -24.39 12.37
CA PHE A 4 32.66 -23.71 11.14
C PHE A 4 32.85 -24.59 9.89
N GLN A 5 34.00 -25.28 9.77
CA GLN A 5 34.25 -26.22 8.67
C GLN A 5 33.26 -27.39 8.71
N PHE A 6 32.90 -27.87 9.90
CA PHE A 6 31.89 -28.92 10.05
C PHE A 6 30.51 -28.46 9.59
N ALA A 7 30.05 -27.30 10.07
CA ALA A 7 28.75 -26.72 9.67
C ALA A 7 28.67 -26.45 8.15
N SER A 8 29.71 -25.86 7.56
CA SER A 8 29.74 -25.57 6.12
C SER A 8 29.77 -26.84 5.26
N ASN A 9 30.53 -27.86 5.67
CA ASN A 9 30.56 -29.14 4.95
C ASN A 9 29.21 -29.87 5.05
N ASN A 10 28.53 -29.71 6.18
CA ASN A 10 27.24 -30.33 6.38
C ASN A 10 26.14 -29.71 5.50
N VAL A 11 26.14 -28.38 5.35
CA VAL A 11 25.29 -27.66 4.38
C VAL A 11 25.54 -28.16 2.96
N ARG A 12 26.82 -28.26 2.55
CA ARG A 12 27.19 -28.67 1.19
C ARG A 12 26.81 -30.11 0.87
N ARG A 13 26.91 -31.01 1.86
CA ARG A 13 26.71 -32.45 1.66
C ARG A 13 25.23 -32.87 1.64
N ASN A 14 24.34 -32.05 2.22
CA ASN A 14 22.90 -32.34 2.27
C ASN A 14 22.04 -31.31 1.50
N GLY A 15 22.58 -30.72 0.42
CA GLY A 15 22.01 -29.56 -0.28
C GLY A 15 20.52 -29.64 -0.63
N HIS A 16 19.99 -30.82 -0.97
CA HIS A 16 18.55 -31.01 -1.23
C HIS A 16 17.66 -30.72 -0.02
N ALA A 17 18.10 -31.09 1.19
CA ALA A 17 17.35 -30.81 2.42
C ALA A 17 17.45 -29.32 2.82
N TYR A 18 18.56 -28.67 2.48
CA TYR A 18 18.79 -27.24 2.74
C TYR A 18 18.12 -26.31 1.72
N ALA A 19 17.83 -26.81 0.51
CA ALA A 19 17.33 -26.01 -0.60
C ALA A 19 16.00 -25.30 -0.29
N ALA A 20 15.05 -25.97 0.38
CA ALA A 20 13.75 -25.38 0.70
C ALA A 20 13.87 -24.21 1.68
N TYR A 21 14.70 -24.35 2.72
CA TYR A 21 14.97 -23.28 3.69
C TYR A 21 15.67 -22.09 3.03
N PHE A 22 16.72 -22.38 2.26
CA PHE A 22 17.49 -21.37 1.53
C PHE A 22 16.62 -20.62 0.52
N MET A 23 15.84 -21.32 -0.32
CA MET A 23 14.98 -20.69 -1.32
C MET A 23 13.90 -19.83 -0.69
N SER A 24 13.24 -20.30 0.38
CA SER A 24 12.23 -19.53 1.09
C SER A 24 12.81 -18.22 1.63
N SER A 25 13.99 -18.30 2.26
CA SER A 25 14.67 -17.14 2.82
C SER A 25 15.16 -16.17 1.73
N ALA A 26 15.79 -16.69 0.67
CA ALA A 26 16.26 -15.90 -0.46
C ALA A 26 15.10 -15.20 -1.19
N PHE A 27 13.94 -15.85 -1.30
CA PHE A 27 12.74 -15.27 -1.89
C PHE A 27 12.15 -14.14 -1.02
N SER A 28 12.10 -14.30 0.30
CA SER A 28 11.71 -13.22 1.21
C SER A 28 12.63 -12.00 1.10
N ILE A 29 13.94 -12.24 1.01
CA ILE A 29 14.95 -11.19 0.83
C ILE A 29 14.78 -10.48 -0.51
N LEU A 30 14.56 -11.26 -1.58
CA LEU A 30 14.28 -10.75 -2.92
C LEU A 30 13.09 -9.79 -2.92
N VAL A 31 11.94 -10.22 -2.37
CA VAL A 31 10.72 -9.38 -2.35
C VAL A 31 10.94 -8.12 -1.52
N PHE A 32 11.53 -8.23 -0.34
CA PHE A 32 11.85 -7.07 0.49
C PHE A 32 12.80 -6.11 -0.23
N PHE A 33 13.86 -6.61 -0.85
CA PHE A 33 14.83 -5.79 -1.57
C PHE A 33 14.20 -5.05 -2.75
N LEU A 34 13.41 -5.73 -3.57
CA LEU A 34 12.70 -5.11 -4.69
C LEU A 34 11.79 -3.98 -4.20
N TYR A 35 11.07 -4.21 -3.09
CA TYR A 35 10.21 -3.19 -2.50
C TYR A 35 11.01 -2.02 -1.91
N ALA A 36 12.12 -2.30 -1.23
CA ALA A 36 13.03 -1.28 -0.70
C ALA A 36 13.65 -0.41 -1.81
N ILE A 37 13.93 -0.97 -3.00
CA ILE A 37 14.38 -0.18 -4.17
C ILE A 37 13.28 0.79 -4.61
N LEU A 38 12.03 0.33 -4.67
CA LEU A 38 10.92 1.18 -5.07
C LEU A 38 10.68 2.29 -4.04
N THR A 39 10.56 1.97 -2.75
CA THR A 39 10.33 2.95 -1.67
C THR A 39 11.45 3.99 -1.56
N ASN A 40 12.71 3.59 -1.78
CA ASN A 40 13.86 4.50 -1.71
C ASN A 40 14.27 5.08 -3.07
N HIS A 41 13.39 5.04 -4.08
CA HIS A 41 13.70 5.58 -5.39
C HIS A 41 13.71 7.13 -5.34
N PRO A 42 14.76 7.81 -5.83
CA PRO A 42 14.89 9.27 -5.73
C PRO A 42 13.73 10.02 -6.40
N ASP A 43 13.24 9.54 -7.53
CA ASP A 43 12.09 10.15 -8.21
C ASP A 43 10.81 10.04 -7.38
N LEU A 44 10.59 8.97 -6.60
CA LEU A 44 9.42 8.91 -5.74
C LEU A 44 9.54 9.86 -4.53
N GLN A 45 10.77 10.15 -4.08
CA GLN A 45 11.02 11.05 -2.96
C GLN A 45 11.00 12.54 -3.34
N LYS A 46 11.18 12.88 -4.62
CA LYS A 46 11.22 14.27 -5.13
C LYS A 46 9.85 14.87 -5.50
N GLY A 47 8.76 14.32 -4.95
CA GLY A 47 7.43 14.93 -5.09
C GLY A 47 6.56 14.41 -6.24
N TYR A 48 6.93 13.29 -6.87
CA TYR A 48 6.04 12.62 -7.84
C TYR A 48 4.86 11.89 -7.18
N VAL A 49 4.90 11.72 -5.86
CA VAL A 49 3.93 10.92 -5.10
C VAL A 49 3.59 11.62 -3.77
N ASP A 50 2.30 11.67 -3.45
CA ASP A 50 1.78 12.20 -2.18
C ASP A 50 2.42 11.50 -0.95
N GLN A 51 2.66 12.26 0.11
CA GLN A 51 3.28 11.79 1.35
C GLN A 51 2.52 10.63 2.00
N ARG A 52 1.19 10.55 1.84
CA ARG A 52 0.35 9.44 2.33
C ARG A 52 0.69 8.12 1.66
N VAL A 53 1.06 8.15 0.39
CA VAL A 53 1.47 6.96 -0.36
C VAL A 53 2.83 6.48 0.11
N ILE A 54 3.78 7.40 0.30
CA ILE A 54 5.11 7.07 0.82
C ILE A 54 4.97 6.39 2.19
N ALA A 55 4.09 6.91 3.06
CA ALA A 55 3.77 6.28 4.34
C ALA A 55 3.17 4.87 4.17
N GLY A 56 2.25 4.68 3.21
CA GLY A 56 1.68 3.37 2.88
C GLY A 56 2.73 2.36 2.38
N MET A 57 3.68 2.81 1.56
CA MET A 57 4.80 1.98 1.09
C MET A 57 5.73 1.57 2.24
N GLN A 58 6.01 2.47 3.18
CA GLN A 58 6.79 2.15 4.38
C GLN A 58 6.09 1.12 5.26
N VAL A 59 4.77 1.25 5.47
CA VAL A 59 3.98 0.25 6.22
C VAL A 59 4.07 -1.11 5.54
N ALA A 60 3.96 -1.16 4.22
CA ALA A 60 4.11 -2.40 3.46
C ALA A 60 5.51 -3.02 3.59
N GLU A 61 6.57 -2.21 3.55
CA GLU A 61 7.94 -2.66 3.77
C GLU A 61 8.10 -3.31 5.16
N TYR A 62 7.56 -2.70 6.22
CA TYR A 62 7.55 -3.29 7.57
C TYR A 62 6.74 -4.59 7.65
N MET A 63 5.59 -4.65 6.97
CA MET A 63 4.79 -5.88 6.89
C MET A 63 5.53 -7.01 6.19
N ILE A 64 6.21 -6.73 5.07
CA ILE A 64 7.04 -7.72 4.35
C ILE A 64 8.13 -8.25 5.28
N LEU A 65 8.79 -7.38 6.05
CA LEU A 65 9.81 -7.79 7.02
C LEU A 65 9.22 -8.69 8.12
N ALA A 66 8.06 -8.32 8.68
CA ALA A 66 7.37 -9.12 9.69
C ALA A 66 6.98 -10.51 9.17
N PHE A 67 6.40 -10.61 7.97
CA PHE A 67 6.08 -11.90 7.36
C PHE A 67 7.32 -12.70 6.98
N SER A 68 8.41 -12.03 6.57
CA SER A 68 9.70 -12.69 6.32
C SER A 68 10.25 -13.36 7.58
N PHE A 69 10.09 -12.73 8.76
CA PHE A 69 10.48 -13.36 10.03
C PHE A 69 9.71 -14.66 10.27
N PHE A 70 8.39 -14.67 10.11
CA PHE A 70 7.59 -15.89 10.23
C PHE A 70 7.97 -16.95 9.17
N SER A 71 8.31 -16.52 7.96
CA SER A 71 8.69 -17.41 6.86
C SER A 71 9.97 -18.15 7.19
N ILE A 72 11.00 -17.40 7.58
CA ILE A 72 12.33 -17.91 7.88
C ILE A 72 12.26 -18.77 9.15
N LEU A 73 11.54 -18.33 10.19
CA LEU A 73 11.35 -19.10 11.42
C LEU A 73 10.66 -20.45 11.15
N TYR A 74 9.58 -20.46 10.38
CA TYR A 74 8.89 -21.70 10.04
C TYR A 74 9.77 -22.61 9.17
N SER A 75 10.43 -22.05 8.16
CA SER A 75 11.28 -22.78 7.24
C SER A 75 12.45 -23.44 7.99
N MET A 76 13.07 -22.71 8.92
CA MET A 76 14.12 -23.23 9.80
C MET A 76 13.61 -24.35 10.71
N GLY A 77 12.43 -24.16 11.33
CA GLY A 77 11.83 -25.18 12.18
C GLY A 77 11.43 -26.45 11.42
N SER A 78 11.07 -26.34 10.15
CA SER A 78 10.81 -27.50 9.26
C SER A 78 12.12 -28.20 8.90
N PHE A 79 13.14 -27.43 8.53
CA PHE A 79 14.48 -27.91 8.22
C PHE A 79 15.09 -28.71 9.40
N LEU A 80 15.03 -28.18 10.61
CA LEU A 80 15.54 -28.85 11.81
C LEU A 80 14.78 -30.14 12.12
N ARG A 81 13.46 -30.16 11.93
CA ARG A 81 12.65 -31.37 12.11
C ARG A 81 13.08 -32.50 11.18
N GLY A 82 13.51 -32.18 9.96
CA GLY A 82 14.08 -33.15 9.02
C GLY A 82 15.38 -33.80 9.51
N ARG A 83 16.12 -33.12 10.40
CA ARG A 83 17.44 -33.54 10.91
C ARG A 83 17.43 -34.01 12.37
N ASN A 84 16.24 -34.15 12.97
CA ASN A 84 16.11 -34.63 14.36
C ASN A 84 16.83 -35.96 14.62
N LYS A 85 16.86 -36.88 13.65
CA LYS A 85 17.59 -38.15 13.77
C LYS A 85 19.11 -37.95 13.83
N GLU A 86 19.65 -37.06 13.01
CA GLU A 86 21.08 -36.72 13.01
C GLU A 86 21.48 -36.09 14.35
N PHE A 87 20.65 -35.17 14.87
CA PHE A 87 20.87 -34.58 16.19
C PHE A 87 20.79 -35.63 17.30
N GLY A 88 19.85 -36.58 17.22
CA GLY A 88 19.76 -37.70 18.16
C GLY A 88 21.03 -38.55 18.20
N VAL A 89 21.60 -38.89 17.03
CA VAL A 89 22.86 -39.64 16.94
C VAL A 89 24.04 -38.85 17.50
N LEU A 90 24.14 -37.56 17.18
CA LEU A 90 25.19 -36.68 17.72
C LEU A 90 25.11 -36.57 19.25
N THR A 91 23.91 -36.47 19.82
CA THR A 91 23.73 -36.46 21.27
C THR A 91 24.11 -37.80 21.91
N LEU A 92 23.83 -38.94 21.26
CA LEU A 92 24.29 -40.26 21.72
C LEU A 92 25.82 -40.40 21.67
N LEU A 93 26.48 -39.77 20.71
CA LEU A 93 27.94 -39.70 20.60
C LEU A 93 28.58 -38.72 21.61
N GLY A 94 27.79 -38.09 22.48
CA GLY A 94 28.28 -37.25 23.58
C GLY A 94 28.37 -35.76 23.29
N ILE A 95 27.77 -35.25 22.19
CA ILE A 95 27.68 -33.80 21.98
C ILE A 95 26.82 -33.16 23.07
N THR A 96 27.31 -32.07 23.67
CA THR A 96 26.54 -31.32 24.66
C THR A 96 25.44 -30.49 23.99
N ASN A 97 24.34 -30.22 24.69
CA ASN A 97 23.25 -29.37 24.17
C ASN A 97 23.76 -27.99 23.72
N ARG A 98 24.75 -27.42 24.44
CA ARG A 98 25.36 -26.13 24.06
C ARG A 98 26.10 -26.22 22.73
N GLN A 99 26.84 -27.29 22.48
CA GLN A 99 27.54 -27.52 21.21
C GLN A 99 26.55 -27.76 20.06
N LEU A 100 25.47 -28.51 20.31
CA LEU A 100 24.41 -28.74 19.31
C LEU A 100 23.74 -27.43 18.90
N THR A 101 23.35 -26.62 19.87
CA THR A 101 22.77 -25.30 19.64
C THR A 101 23.73 -24.35 18.91
N TRP A 102 25.01 -24.33 19.30
CA TRP A 102 26.02 -23.50 18.64
C TRP A 102 26.26 -23.92 17.19
N MET A 103 26.24 -25.22 16.92
CA MET A 103 26.32 -25.75 15.55
C MET A 103 25.14 -25.28 14.70
N ILE A 104 23.91 -25.40 15.22
CA ILE A 104 22.69 -24.96 14.52
C ILE A 104 22.72 -23.45 14.27
N PHE A 105 23.18 -22.66 15.24
CA PHE A 105 23.37 -21.23 15.08
C PHE A 105 24.32 -20.91 13.91
N LEU A 106 25.47 -21.58 13.84
CA LEU A 106 26.46 -21.38 12.77
C LEU A 106 25.92 -21.81 11.41
N GLU A 107 25.25 -22.97 11.32
CA GLU A 107 24.59 -23.41 10.08
C GLU A 107 23.58 -22.38 9.60
N ASN A 108 22.78 -21.83 10.52
CA ASN A 108 21.79 -20.81 10.19
C ASN A 108 22.44 -19.52 9.65
N MET A 109 23.53 -19.07 10.29
CA MET A 109 24.25 -17.87 9.85
C MET A 109 24.86 -18.04 8.47
N VAL A 110 25.50 -19.19 8.19
CA VAL A 110 26.09 -19.49 6.87
C VAL A 110 25.01 -19.49 5.79
N LEU A 111 23.88 -20.15 6.04
CA LEU A 111 22.75 -20.19 5.11
C LEU A 111 22.10 -18.82 4.93
N GLY A 112 21.98 -18.05 6.02
CA GLY A 112 21.41 -16.71 5.99
C GLY A 112 22.26 -15.75 5.18
N ILE A 113 23.58 -15.74 5.37
CA ILE A 113 24.51 -14.94 4.56
C ILE A 113 24.43 -15.35 3.09
N ALA A 114 24.43 -16.65 2.80
CA ALA A 114 24.28 -17.14 1.43
C ALA A 114 22.94 -16.70 0.80
N ALA A 115 21.85 -16.71 1.58
CA ALA A 115 20.53 -16.29 1.13
C ALA A 115 20.42 -14.78 0.91
N ILE A 116 21.11 -13.97 1.73
CA ILE A 116 21.23 -12.51 1.53
C ILE A 116 21.95 -12.24 0.22
N VAL A 117 23.12 -12.85 0.02
CA VAL A 117 23.91 -12.65 -1.21
C VAL A 117 23.10 -13.07 -2.43
N SER A 118 22.49 -14.26 -2.42
CA SER A 118 21.70 -14.74 -3.57
C SER A 118 20.44 -13.90 -3.81
N GLY A 119 19.69 -13.55 -2.75
CA GLY A 119 18.49 -12.73 -2.84
C GLY A 119 18.76 -11.33 -3.37
N LEU A 120 19.85 -10.69 -2.92
CA LEU A 120 20.28 -9.39 -3.43
C LEU A 120 20.77 -9.48 -4.87
N VAL A 121 21.55 -10.49 -5.25
CA VAL A 121 22.01 -10.67 -6.63
C VAL A 121 20.82 -10.86 -7.57
N VAL A 122 19.92 -11.80 -7.26
CA VAL A 122 18.73 -12.05 -8.08
C VAL A 122 17.82 -10.82 -8.11
N GLY A 123 17.67 -10.12 -6.99
CA GLY A 123 16.89 -8.90 -6.92
C GLY A 123 17.49 -7.74 -7.69
N LEU A 124 18.81 -7.62 -7.73
CA LEU A 124 19.50 -6.60 -8.50
C LEU A 124 19.36 -6.89 -10.01
N LEU A 125 19.45 -8.16 -10.42
CA LEU A 125 19.17 -8.59 -11.80
C LEU A 125 17.70 -8.34 -12.19
N GLY A 126 16.75 -8.57 -11.27
CA GLY A 126 15.32 -8.39 -11.49
C GLY A 126 14.82 -6.96 -11.28
N SER A 127 15.63 -6.06 -10.72
CA SER A 127 15.19 -4.73 -10.29
C SER A 127 14.73 -3.86 -11.45
N LYS A 128 15.36 -3.95 -12.63
CA LYS A 128 14.90 -3.23 -13.84
C LYS A 128 13.50 -3.66 -14.25
N LEU A 129 13.21 -4.96 -14.21
CA LEU A 129 11.86 -5.47 -14.50
C LEU A 129 10.86 -5.00 -13.45
N PHE A 130 11.25 -5.02 -12.17
CA PHE A 130 10.40 -4.56 -11.07
C PHE A 130 10.12 -3.06 -11.13
N LEU A 131 11.11 -2.23 -11.44
CA LEU A 131 10.96 -0.79 -11.64
C LEU A 131 10.10 -0.49 -12.87
N LEU A 132 10.22 -1.27 -13.94
CA LEU A 132 9.37 -1.13 -15.12
C LEU A 132 7.92 -1.48 -14.79
N LEU A 133 7.68 -2.61 -14.12
CA LEU A 133 6.36 -3.00 -13.62
C LEU A 133 5.80 -1.96 -12.64
N GLY A 134 6.63 -1.48 -11.72
CA GLY A 134 6.32 -0.38 -10.81
C GLY A 134 5.90 0.84 -11.61
N SER A 135 6.73 1.33 -12.53
CA SER A 135 6.42 2.49 -13.36
C SER A 135 5.18 2.32 -14.23
N ALA A 136 4.87 1.10 -14.70
CA ALA A 136 3.68 0.80 -15.49
C ALA A 136 2.41 0.78 -14.63
N ILE A 137 2.48 0.21 -13.42
CA ILE A 137 1.38 0.19 -12.45
C ILE A 137 1.14 1.60 -11.89
N LEU A 138 2.22 2.34 -11.68
CA LEU A 138 2.23 3.75 -11.29
C LEU A 138 1.93 4.68 -12.47
N ASP A 139 1.95 4.18 -13.71
CA ASP A 139 1.83 4.93 -14.96
C ASP A 139 2.66 6.25 -14.95
N ILE A 140 3.88 6.18 -14.40
CA ILE A 140 4.86 7.27 -14.40
C ILE A 140 5.88 7.03 -15.51
N PRO A 141 6.62 8.07 -15.96
CA PRO A 141 7.75 7.87 -16.86
C PRO A 141 8.66 6.77 -16.32
N SER A 142 9.20 5.95 -17.22
CA SER A 142 9.98 4.77 -16.84
C SER A 142 11.03 5.14 -15.78
N LEU A 143 10.91 4.55 -14.60
CA LEU A 143 11.85 4.78 -13.50
C LEU A 143 13.25 4.33 -13.97
N PRO A 144 14.23 5.22 -14.04
CA PRO A 144 15.56 4.87 -14.49
C PRO A 144 16.18 3.87 -13.52
N PHE A 145 16.91 2.89 -14.06
CA PHE A 145 17.70 2.01 -13.21
C PHE A 145 18.80 2.84 -12.53
N TYR A 146 18.84 2.78 -11.20
CA TYR A 146 19.89 3.37 -10.38
C TYR A 146 20.53 2.29 -9.51
N ILE A 147 21.75 2.53 -9.04
CA ILE A 147 22.42 1.63 -8.10
C ILE A 147 21.90 1.96 -6.69
N PRO A 148 21.08 1.10 -6.07
CA PRO A 148 20.35 1.45 -4.86
C PRO A 148 21.17 1.08 -3.62
N ALA A 149 22.26 1.82 -3.36
CA ALA A 149 23.16 1.55 -2.24
C ALA A 149 22.45 1.56 -0.88
N GLN A 150 21.48 2.46 -0.70
CA GLN A 150 20.68 2.53 0.52
C GLN A 150 19.78 1.29 0.69
N ALA A 151 19.07 0.85 -0.36
CA ALA A 151 18.23 -0.35 -0.29
C ALA A 151 19.06 -1.62 -0.04
N LEU A 152 20.27 -1.71 -0.63
CA LEU A 152 21.22 -2.80 -0.38
C LEU A 152 21.62 -2.86 1.10
N LEU A 153 21.96 -1.72 1.69
CA LEU A 153 22.38 -1.63 3.08
C LEU A 153 21.23 -1.93 4.03
N THR A 154 20.07 -1.30 3.84
CA THR A 154 18.86 -1.53 4.66
C THR A 154 18.46 -3.01 4.65
N THR A 155 18.42 -3.63 3.47
CA THR A 155 18.09 -5.06 3.33
C THR A 155 19.12 -5.94 4.02
N SER A 156 20.42 -5.69 3.79
CA SER A 156 21.49 -6.50 4.38
C SER A 156 21.42 -6.45 5.92
N VAL A 157 21.32 -5.25 6.50
CA VAL A 157 21.24 -5.06 7.95
C VAL A 157 19.97 -5.68 8.53
N ALA A 158 18.82 -5.41 7.91
CA ALA A 158 17.53 -5.94 8.39
C ALA A 158 17.53 -7.48 8.42
N PHE A 159 18.03 -8.13 7.36
CA PHE A 159 18.06 -9.59 7.31
C PHE A 159 19.15 -10.21 8.16
N ILE A 160 20.31 -9.57 8.34
CA ILE A 160 21.32 -10.04 9.31
C ILE A 160 20.72 -10.07 10.71
N VAL A 161 20.05 -8.98 11.14
CA VAL A 161 19.37 -8.90 12.44
C VAL A 161 18.27 -9.95 12.52
N LEU A 162 17.47 -10.11 11.47
CA LEU A 162 16.38 -11.08 11.41
C LEU A 162 16.88 -12.53 11.53
N PHE A 163 17.94 -12.92 10.81
CA PHE A 163 18.53 -14.25 10.96
C PHE A 163 19.08 -14.46 12.37
N LEU A 164 19.65 -13.43 12.99
CA LEU A 164 20.15 -13.49 14.37
C LEU A 164 19.00 -13.74 15.35
N LEU A 165 17.89 -13.01 15.20
CA LEU A 165 16.66 -13.21 15.98
C LEU A 165 16.07 -14.61 15.77
N VAL A 166 15.93 -15.05 14.52
CA VAL A 166 15.42 -16.41 14.22
C VAL A 166 16.33 -17.47 14.82
N SER A 167 17.65 -17.32 14.72
CA SER A 167 18.64 -18.20 15.35
C SER A 167 18.44 -18.31 16.86
N LEU A 168 18.23 -17.19 17.54
CA LEU A 168 18.02 -17.14 18.99
C LEU A 168 16.71 -17.82 19.40
N VAL A 169 15.62 -17.50 18.71
CA VAL A 169 14.31 -18.12 18.95
C VAL A 169 14.39 -19.63 18.74
N THR A 170 14.96 -20.05 17.62
CA THR A 170 15.10 -21.48 17.27
C THR A 170 15.94 -22.24 18.28
N THR A 171 17.04 -21.64 18.71
CA THR A 171 17.93 -22.13 19.78
C THR A 171 17.16 -22.36 21.09
N PHE A 172 16.32 -21.40 21.49
CA PHE A 172 15.53 -21.49 22.71
C PHE A 172 14.53 -22.64 22.67
N PHE A 173 13.81 -22.81 21.54
CA PHE A 173 12.84 -23.91 21.37
C PHE A 173 13.49 -25.29 21.32
N LEU A 174 14.71 -25.43 20.78
CA LEU A 174 15.42 -26.70 20.70
C LEU A 174 15.89 -27.21 22.06
N ARG A 175 16.25 -26.31 22.99
CA ARG A 175 16.81 -26.66 24.31
C ARG A 175 15.85 -27.51 25.15
N THR A 176 14.55 -27.43 24.91
CA THR A 176 13.49 -28.13 25.64
C THR A 176 13.18 -29.53 25.09
N SER A 177 13.84 -29.97 24.01
CA SER A 177 13.55 -31.25 23.36
C SER A 177 14.35 -32.39 24.00
N THR A 178 13.66 -33.41 24.54
CA THR A 178 14.31 -34.60 25.13
C THR A 178 14.96 -35.47 24.06
N VAL A 179 16.11 -36.09 24.38
CA VAL A 179 16.88 -36.98 23.46
C VAL A 179 16.01 -38.07 22.81
N LEU A 180 15.08 -38.65 23.57
CA LEU A 180 14.14 -39.66 23.08
C LEU A 180 13.17 -39.09 22.01
N SER A 181 12.79 -37.82 22.11
CA SER A 181 11.94 -37.15 21.13
C SER A 181 12.68 -36.84 19.82
N LEU A 182 13.99 -36.59 19.90
CA LEU A 182 14.87 -36.41 18.73
C LEU A 182 15.11 -37.74 18.00
N LEU A 183 15.40 -38.82 18.75
CA LEU A 183 15.66 -40.16 18.21
C LEU A 183 14.42 -40.84 17.61
N LYS A 184 13.23 -40.71 18.24
CA LYS A 184 11.97 -41.19 17.65
C LYS A 184 11.56 -40.36 16.41
N GLY A 185 12.11 -39.16 16.24
CA GLY A 185 11.91 -38.31 15.05
C GLY A 185 10.43 -38.17 14.66
N SER A 186 10.18 -38.23 13.36
CA SER A 186 8.84 -38.14 12.73
C SER A 186 8.03 -39.46 12.75
N GLN A 187 8.47 -40.51 13.45
CA GLN A 187 7.83 -41.84 13.41
C GLN A 187 6.56 -41.99 14.29
N LYS A 188 6.03 -40.90 14.86
CA LYS A 188 4.68 -40.99 15.44
C LYS A 188 3.68 -41.15 14.29
N PRO A 189 2.79 -42.17 14.30
CA PRO A 189 1.79 -42.34 13.25
C PRO A 189 0.98 -41.05 13.11
N LYS A 190 1.11 -40.40 11.95
CA LYS A 190 0.41 -39.15 11.66
C LYS A 190 -1.08 -39.48 11.50
N LYS A 191 -1.88 -39.16 12.53
CA LYS A 191 -3.35 -39.19 12.44
C LYS A 191 -3.77 -38.46 11.17
N GLU A 192 -4.76 -39.01 10.45
CA GLU A 192 -5.24 -38.37 9.23
C GLU A 192 -5.58 -36.89 9.47
N PRO A 193 -5.16 -35.98 8.57
CA PRO A 193 -5.48 -34.57 8.62
C PRO A 193 -7.00 -34.32 8.69
N GLN A 194 -7.55 -34.21 9.90
CA GLN A 194 -8.95 -33.80 10.05
C GLN A 194 -9.06 -32.29 9.83
N ALA A 195 -9.84 -31.92 8.81
CA ALA A 195 -10.29 -30.56 8.58
C ALA A 195 -11.70 -30.40 9.16
N SER A 196 -11.93 -29.31 9.87
CA SER A 196 -13.27 -28.96 10.34
C SER A 196 -14.01 -28.23 9.24
N TRP A 197 -15.19 -28.74 8.86
CA TRP A 197 -16.03 -28.10 7.86
C TRP A 197 -16.49 -26.69 8.32
N ILE A 198 -16.66 -26.49 9.63
CA ILE A 198 -17.03 -25.20 10.24
C ILE A 198 -15.89 -24.19 10.06
N LEU A 199 -14.64 -24.60 10.33
CA LEU A 199 -13.48 -23.71 10.16
C LEU A 199 -13.20 -23.42 8.67
N ALA A 200 -13.47 -24.39 7.79
CA ALA A 200 -13.40 -24.18 6.35
C ALA A 200 -14.44 -23.15 5.89
N LEU A 201 -15.69 -23.26 6.36
CA LEU A 201 -16.74 -22.28 6.08
C LEU A 201 -16.37 -20.89 6.62
N LEU A 202 -15.83 -20.82 7.84
CA LEU A 202 -15.39 -19.57 8.46
C LEU A 202 -14.26 -18.90 7.66
N ALA A 203 -13.36 -19.67 7.03
CA ALA A 203 -12.36 -19.12 6.12
C ALA A 203 -12.99 -18.41 4.92
N VAL A 204 -14.01 -19.03 4.30
CA VAL A 204 -14.75 -18.44 3.18
C VAL A 204 -15.50 -17.19 3.61
N VAL A 205 -16.19 -17.23 4.75
CA VAL A 205 -16.92 -16.08 5.28
C VAL A 205 -15.99 -14.91 5.58
N LEU A 206 -14.85 -15.16 6.27
CA LEU A 206 -13.88 -14.10 6.59
C LEU A 206 -13.30 -13.44 5.34
N LEU A 207 -12.91 -14.24 4.34
CA LEU A 207 -12.34 -13.70 3.10
C LEU A 207 -13.40 -12.94 2.30
N SER A 208 -14.59 -13.51 2.11
CA SER A 208 -15.69 -12.84 1.41
C SER A 208 -16.11 -11.55 2.10
N ALA A 209 -16.18 -11.54 3.43
CA ALA A 209 -16.48 -10.35 4.21
C ALA A 209 -15.35 -9.31 4.08
N ALA A 210 -14.08 -9.72 4.12
CA ALA A 210 -12.95 -8.79 3.97
C ALA A 210 -12.96 -8.08 2.61
N TYR A 211 -13.21 -8.83 1.53
CA TYR A 211 -13.33 -8.25 0.19
C TYR A 211 -14.62 -7.43 0.02
N GLY A 212 -15.72 -7.84 0.64
CA GLY A 212 -16.96 -7.06 0.68
C GLY A 212 -16.77 -5.71 1.36
N GLU A 213 -16.17 -5.69 2.55
CA GLU A 213 -15.81 -4.47 3.28
C GLU A 213 -14.84 -3.59 2.49
N ALA A 214 -13.85 -4.18 1.80
CA ALA A 214 -12.93 -3.42 0.94
C ALA A 214 -13.66 -2.70 -0.21
N ILE A 215 -14.69 -3.31 -0.80
CA ILE A 215 -15.52 -2.69 -1.84
C ILE A 215 -16.36 -1.56 -1.26
N VAL A 216 -17.01 -1.78 -0.12
CA VAL A 216 -17.84 -0.76 0.57
C VAL A 216 -16.99 0.46 0.92
N TYR A 217 -15.82 0.23 1.51
CA TYR A 217 -14.83 1.27 1.84
C TYR A 217 -14.42 2.06 0.59
N ARG A 218 -14.15 1.39 -0.54
CA ARG A 218 -13.84 2.05 -1.82
C ARG A 218 -14.96 2.95 -2.32
N THR A 219 -16.22 2.53 -2.15
CA THR A 219 -17.39 3.28 -2.63
C THR A 219 -17.79 4.47 -1.74
N GLY A 220 -17.08 4.71 -0.63
CA GLY A 220 -17.39 5.81 0.30
C GLY A 220 -18.70 5.60 1.09
N LEU A 221 -19.25 4.38 1.07
CA LEU A 221 -20.46 4.00 1.80
C LEU A 221 -20.17 3.60 3.26
N GLY A 222 -18.89 3.42 3.62
CA GLY A 222 -18.45 3.12 4.98
C GLY A 222 -17.97 4.37 5.72
N ASP A 223 -17.87 4.28 7.05
CA ASP A 223 -17.25 5.33 7.87
C ASP A 223 -15.83 5.61 7.34
N GLY A 224 -15.49 6.89 7.11
CA GLY A 224 -14.15 7.33 6.69
C GLY A 224 -13.04 7.10 7.71
N SER A 225 -13.26 6.21 8.67
CA SER A 225 -12.36 5.85 9.75
C SER A 225 -11.15 5.06 9.22
N LEU A 226 -9.96 5.48 9.65
CA LEU A 226 -8.70 4.79 9.37
C LEU A 226 -8.60 3.40 10.02
N VAL A 227 -9.57 3.01 10.87
CA VAL A 227 -9.59 1.71 11.56
C VAL A 227 -10.03 0.57 10.64
N ILE A 228 -10.91 0.82 9.68
CA ILE A 228 -11.49 -0.22 8.79
C ILE A 228 -10.42 -0.97 7.98
N PRO A 229 -9.43 -0.28 7.33
CA PRO A 229 -8.35 -0.97 6.64
C PRO A 229 -7.54 -1.95 7.51
N PHE A 230 -7.31 -1.63 8.78
CA PHE A 230 -6.60 -2.54 9.70
C PHE A 230 -7.42 -3.80 10.00
N ILE A 231 -8.73 -3.67 10.17
CA ILE A 231 -9.64 -4.81 10.38
C ILE A 231 -9.62 -5.72 9.14
N ILE A 232 -9.66 -5.14 7.94
CA ILE A 232 -9.59 -5.89 6.67
C ILE A 232 -8.28 -6.70 6.61
N ILE A 233 -7.13 -6.09 6.93
CA ILE A 233 -5.83 -6.78 6.92
C ILE A 233 -5.84 -7.98 7.89
N ILE A 234 -6.39 -7.80 9.10
CA ILE A 234 -6.48 -8.88 10.10
C ILE A 234 -7.41 -10.00 9.62
N MET A 235 -8.58 -9.66 9.04
CA MET A 235 -9.50 -10.65 8.48
C MET A 235 -8.86 -11.42 7.32
N VAL A 236 -8.15 -10.75 6.42
CA VAL A 236 -7.43 -11.41 5.32
C VAL A 236 -6.34 -12.33 5.86
N ALA A 237 -5.58 -11.90 6.88
CA ALA A 237 -4.55 -12.73 7.48
C ALA A 237 -5.14 -14.01 8.13
N ILE A 238 -6.17 -13.88 8.96
CA ILE A 238 -6.83 -15.02 9.61
C ILE A 238 -7.50 -15.92 8.56
N GLY A 239 -8.22 -15.33 7.62
CA GLY A 239 -8.91 -16.03 6.54
C GLY A 239 -7.96 -16.83 5.66
N THR A 240 -6.82 -16.24 5.28
CA THR A 240 -5.78 -16.91 4.46
C THR A 240 -5.11 -18.05 5.23
N TYR A 241 -4.86 -17.88 6.53
CA TYR A 241 -4.34 -18.98 7.36
C TYR A 241 -5.31 -20.16 7.41
N LEU A 242 -6.60 -19.88 7.66
CA LEU A 242 -7.64 -20.91 7.70
C LEU A 242 -7.89 -21.53 6.32
N LEU A 243 -7.69 -20.77 5.23
CA LEU A 243 -7.76 -21.28 3.88
C LEU A 243 -6.78 -22.44 3.71
N TYR A 244 -5.50 -22.22 3.99
CA TYR A 244 -4.50 -23.28 3.84
C TYR A 244 -4.61 -24.38 4.90
N ALA A 245 -4.92 -24.02 6.14
CA ALA A 245 -4.97 -24.97 7.25
C ALA A 245 -6.23 -25.87 7.26
N GLN A 246 -7.35 -25.40 6.70
CA GLN A 246 -8.65 -26.07 6.81
C GLN A 246 -9.34 -26.20 5.45
N LEU A 247 -9.58 -25.09 4.74
CA LEU A 247 -10.36 -25.09 3.49
C LEU A 247 -9.69 -25.96 2.41
N SER A 248 -8.39 -25.84 2.20
CA SER A 248 -7.68 -26.65 1.20
C SER A 248 -7.76 -28.15 1.49
N ILE A 249 -7.64 -28.55 2.76
CA ILE A 249 -7.75 -29.96 3.18
C ILE A 249 -9.20 -30.44 3.02
N PHE A 250 -10.18 -29.60 3.35
CA PHE A 250 -11.60 -29.89 3.15
C PHE A 250 -11.94 -30.10 1.68
N LEU A 251 -11.44 -29.25 0.77
CA LEU A 251 -11.62 -29.39 -0.67
C LEU A 251 -11.05 -30.72 -1.17
N ILE A 252 -9.84 -31.10 -0.75
CA ILE A 252 -9.23 -32.39 -1.13
C ILE A 252 -10.10 -33.56 -0.63
N ARG A 253 -10.66 -33.47 0.58
CA ARG A 253 -11.60 -34.48 1.10
C ARG A 253 -12.89 -34.56 0.29
N LEU A 254 -13.44 -33.43 -0.14
CA LEU A 254 -14.62 -33.40 -1.02
C LEU A 254 -14.33 -34.08 -2.36
N LEU A 255 -13.12 -33.89 -2.91
CA LEU A 255 -12.67 -34.62 -4.10
C LEU A 255 -12.54 -36.13 -3.85
N LYS A 256 -12.07 -36.55 -2.67
CA LYS A 256 -12.01 -37.98 -2.28
C LYS A 256 -13.38 -38.64 -2.22
N THR A 257 -14.45 -37.89 -1.89
CA THR A 257 -15.83 -38.43 -1.87
C THR A 257 -16.34 -38.80 -3.26
N ARG A 258 -15.81 -38.20 -4.33
CA ARG A 258 -16.20 -38.53 -5.71
C ARG A 258 -15.51 -39.81 -6.19
N ARG A 259 -16.17 -40.96 -6.01
CA ARG A 259 -15.65 -42.30 -6.38
C ARG A 259 -15.10 -42.38 -7.80
N SER A 260 -15.79 -41.78 -8.78
CA SER A 260 -15.37 -41.78 -10.19
C SER A 260 -14.00 -41.14 -10.42
N TYR A 261 -13.62 -40.14 -9.62
CA TYR A 261 -12.31 -39.48 -9.74
C TYR A 261 -11.24 -40.13 -8.85
N TYR A 262 -11.61 -40.47 -7.61
CA TYR A 262 -10.69 -41.02 -6.62
C TYR A 262 -10.15 -42.41 -6.99
N TRP A 263 -10.97 -43.25 -7.63
CA TRP A 263 -10.61 -44.63 -7.99
C TRP A 263 -9.93 -44.76 -9.37
N ARG A 264 -9.72 -43.65 -10.08
CA ARG A 264 -9.05 -43.68 -11.39
C ARG A 264 -7.53 -43.67 -11.21
N GLY A 265 -6.87 -44.73 -11.67
CA GLY A 265 -5.41 -44.82 -11.74
C GLY A 265 -4.72 -44.59 -10.40
N THR A 266 -3.73 -43.69 -10.39
CA THR A 266 -2.89 -43.36 -9.21
C THR A 266 -3.48 -42.25 -8.33
N HIS A 267 -4.67 -41.72 -8.64
CA HIS A 267 -5.27 -40.61 -7.90
C HIS A 267 -5.48 -40.92 -6.41
N MET A 268 -5.78 -42.18 -6.06
CA MET A 268 -5.96 -42.59 -4.66
C MET A 268 -4.73 -42.30 -3.79
N LEU A 269 -3.54 -42.63 -4.30
CA LEU A 269 -2.26 -42.40 -3.63
C LEU A 269 -1.96 -40.90 -3.62
N TRP A 270 -2.07 -40.25 -4.78
CA TRP A 270 -1.75 -38.83 -4.93
C TRP A 270 -2.62 -37.92 -4.05
N LEU A 271 -3.95 -38.12 -4.01
CA LEU A 271 -4.83 -37.32 -3.14
C LEU A 271 -4.55 -37.54 -1.65
N SER A 272 -4.12 -38.74 -1.28
CA SER A 272 -3.77 -39.05 0.11
C SER A 272 -2.49 -38.34 0.51
N ASP A 273 -1.44 -38.44 -0.31
CA ASP A 273 -0.19 -37.72 -0.11
C ASP A 273 -0.37 -36.20 -0.14
N LEU A 274 -1.23 -35.69 -1.02
CA LEU A 274 -1.55 -34.27 -1.10
C LEU A 274 -2.22 -33.77 0.19
N THR A 275 -3.13 -34.57 0.78
CA THR A 275 -3.80 -34.20 2.03
C THR A 275 -2.79 -34.00 3.17
N TYR A 276 -1.83 -34.92 3.29
CA TYR A 276 -0.76 -34.82 4.28
C TYR A 276 0.21 -33.68 3.99
N SER A 277 0.61 -33.53 2.72
CA SER A 277 1.53 -32.48 2.27
C SER A 277 0.96 -31.08 2.48
N MET A 278 -0.35 -30.88 2.25
CA MET A 278 -1.02 -29.61 2.53
C MET A 278 -1.08 -29.31 4.01
N LYS A 279 -1.37 -30.29 4.88
CA LYS A 279 -1.40 -30.04 6.34
C LYS A 279 -0.02 -29.72 6.90
N ASP A 280 1.00 -30.44 6.44
CA ASP A 280 2.37 -30.23 6.91
C ASP A 280 2.87 -28.84 6.49
N ASN A 281 2.56 -28.39 5.27
CA ASN A 281 3.07 -27.15 4.67
C ASN A 281 2.11 -25.95 4.74
N ALA A 282 0.90 -26.08 5.32
CA ALA A 282 -0.10 -25.01 5.35
C ALA A 282 0.43 -23.67 5.88
N ARG A 283 1.29 -23.73 6.91
CA ARG A 283 1.95 -22.55 7.48
C ARG A 283 2.93 -21.88 6.51
N LEU A 284 3.67 -22.65 5.72
CA LEU A 284 4.57 -22.11 4.69
C LEU A 284 3.76 -21.38 3.61
N PHE A 285 2.72 -22.04 3.09
CA PHE A 285 1.86 -21.45 2.05
C PHE A 285 1.17 -20.18 2.54
N PHE A 286 0.69 -20.16 3.77
CA PHE A 286 0.14 -18.95 4.39
C PHE A 286 1.14 -17.79 4.38
N VAL A 287 2.36 -18.02 4.87
CA VAL A 287 3.34 -16.94 4.96
C VAL A 287 3.77 -16.45 3.58
N VAL A 288 4.04 -17.35 2.64
CA VAL A 288 4.41 -16.97 1.26
C VAL A 288 3.28 -16.18 0.60
N ALA A 289 2.03 -16.62 0.74
CA ALA A 289 0.87 -15.90 0.21
C ALA A 289 0.70 -14.52 0.85
N MET A 290 0.95 -14.37 2.15
CA MET A 290 0.89 -13.07 2.82
C MET A 290 1.97 -12.11 2.33
N ILE A 291 3.22 -12.58 2.15
CA ILE A 291 4.30 -11.75 1.60
C ILE A 291 3.93 -11.22 0.21
N LEU A 292 3.40 -12.10 -0.66
CA LEU A 292 2.95 -11.72 -1.99
C LEU A 292 1.75 -10.76 -1.94
N SER A 293 0.76 -11.04 -1.10
CA SER A 293 -0.43 -10.22 -0.94
C SER A 293 -0.07 -8.80 -0.49
N VAL A 294 0.82 -8.65 0.49
CA VAL A 294 1.29 -7.34 0.96
C VAL A 294 2.02 -6.60 -0.15
N ALA A 295 2.95 -7.25 -0.85
CA ALA A 295 3.69 -6.63 -1.94
C ALA A 295 2.76 -6.14 -3.07
N PHE A 296 1.78 -6.96 -3.47
CA PHE A 296 0.81 -6.57 -4.50
C PHE A 296 -0.18 -5.51 -4.03
N THR A 297 -0.70 -5.62 -2.81
CA THR A 297 -1.64 -4.63 -2.24
C THR A 297 -0.97 -3.27 -2.14
N ALA A 298 0.28 -3.23 -1.70
CA ALA A 298 1.01 -1.99 -1.57
C ALA A 298 1.32 -1.36 -2.93
N THR A 299 1.65 -2.17 -3.94
CA THR A 299 1.80 -1.67 -5.33
C THR A 299 0.47 -1.16 -5.90
N GLY A 300 -0.63 -1.87 -5.65
CA GLY A 300 -1.98 -1.48 -6.09
C GLY A 300 -2.54 -0.25 -5.37
N ALA A 301 -2.23 -0.08 -4.07
CA ALA A 301 -2.62 1.10 -3.31
C ALA A 301 -2.04 2.38 -3.93
N ILE A 302 -0.78 2.32 -4.40
CA ILE A 302 -0.19 3.46 -5.09
C ILE A 302 -0.91 3.77 -6.41
N ALA A 303 -1.24 2.75 -7.20
CA ALA A 303 -1.99 2.93 -8.45
C ALA A 303 -3.36 3.59 -8.24
N VAL A 304 -4.06 3.23 -7.15
CA VAL A 304 -5.35 3.82 -6.78
C VAL A 304 -5.20 5.29 -6.38
N VAL A 305 -4.18 5.64 -5.61
CA VAL A 305 -3.94 7.05 -5.25
C VAL A 305 -3.61 7.88 -6.49
N LYS A 306 -2.87 7.33 -7.45
CA LYS A 306 -2.71 8.01 -8.75
C LYS A 306 -4.05 8.16 -9.49
N ALA A 307 -4.87 7.11 -9.57
CA ALA A 307 -6.17 7.22 -10.21
C ALA A 307 -6.99 8.36 -9.58
N GLN A 308 -6.91 8.53 -8.26
CA GLN A 308 -7.46 9.70 -7.58
C GLN A 308 -6.79 11.00 -8.05
N ILE A 309 -5.45 11.13 -7.98
CA ILE A 309 -4.71 12.35 -8.39
C ILE A 309 -5.00 12.74 -9.84
N ASN A 310 -5.03 11.80 -10.78
CA ASN A 310 -5.38 12.07 -12.18
C ASN A 310 -6.83 12.53 -12.34
N THR A 311 -7.74 12.07 -11.48
CA THR A 311 -9.12 12.56 -11.45
C THR A 311 -9.18 13.98 -10.86
N PHE A 312 -8.22 14.36 -10.01
CA PHE A 312 -8.03 15.72 -9.47
C PHE A 312 -7.12 16.61 -10.34
N ALA A 313 -6.65 16.14 -11.49
CA ALA A 313 -5.78 16.94 -12.34
C ALA A 313 -6.56 18.11 -12.94
N SER A 314 -6.41 19.29 -12.34
CA SER A 314 -6.90 20.53 -12.93
C SER A 314 -6.13 20.82 -14.22
N PRO A 315 -6.80 21.30 -15.28
CA PRO A 315 -6.13 21.86 -16.46
C PRO A 315 -5.34 23.13 -16.13
N LEU A 316 -5.53 23.70 -14.93
CA LEU A 316 -4.77 24.82 -14.40
C LEU A 316 -3.50 24.30 -13.71
N ALA A 317 -2.35 24.86 -14.10
CA ALA A 317 -1.04 24.51 -13.58
C ALA A 317 -0.79 25.12 -12.20
N PHE A 318 -1.33 26.32 -11.95
CA PHE A 318 -1.28 27.02 -10.67
C PHE A 318 -2.59 27.75 -10.43
N THR A 319 -3.01 27.78 -9.17
CA THR A 319 -4.13 28.61 -8.71
C THR A 319 -3.69 29.42 -7.51
N LEU A 320 -3.95 30.72 -7.54
CA LEU A 320 -3.76 31.62 -6.41
C LEU A 320 -5.14 32.10 -5.97
N THR A 321 -5.43 31.93 -4.69
CA THR A 321 -6.70 32.37 -4.10
C THR A 321 -6.41 33.33 -2.97
N PHE A 322 -6.87 34.56 -3.12
CA PHE A 322 -6.72 35.60 -2.11
C PHE A 322 -8.10 35.94 -1.54
N GLN A 323 -8.22 35.97 -0.22
CA GLN A 323 -9.48 36.37 0.44
C GLN A 323 -9.77 37.87 0.31
N ASP A 324 -8.74 38.68 0.10
CA ASP A 324 -8.84 40.13 -0.10
C ASP A 324 -8.11 40.53 -1.38
N SER A 325 -8.89 40.94 -2.37
CA SER A 325 -8.43 41.42 -3.68
C SER A 325 -7.58 42.68 -3.62
N HIS A 326 -7.64 43.46 -2.52
CA HIS A 326 -6.86 44.69 -2.35
C HIS A 326 -5.59 44.51 -1.50
N SER A 327 -5.30 43.29 -1.07
CA SER A 327 -4.11 43.03 -0.26
C SER A 327 -2.82 43.22 -1.07
N LYS A 328 -1.80 43.82 -0.43
CA LYS A 328 -0.47 43.98 -1.06
C LYS A 328 0.16 42.64 -1.48
N MET A 329 -0.27 41.53 -0.87
CA MET A 329 0.20 40.18 -1.19
C MET A 329 -0.22 39.73 -2.59
N VAL A 330 -1.39 40.15 -3.10
CA VAL A 330 -1.83 39.82 -4.46
C VAL A 330 -0.79 40.27 -5.47
N HIS A 331 -0.40 41.55 -5.39
CA HIS A 331 0.53 42.13 -6.34
C HIS A 331 1.94 41.55 -6.21
N ILE A 332 2.39 41.24 -4.98
CA ILE A 332 3.70 40.62 -4.74
C ILE A 332 3.74 39.19 -5.29
N ALA A 333 2.72 38.38 -5.01
CA ALA A 333 2.66 37.00 -5.46
C ALA A 333 2.54 36.89 -6.98
N GLU A 334 1.68 37.70 -7.61
CA GLU A 334 1.56 37.73 -9.08
C GLU A 334 2.84 38.22 -9.75
N THR A 335 3.47 39.28 -9.23
CA THR A 335 4.71 39.83 -9.82
C THR A 335 5.87 38.83 -9.68
N THR A 336 5.99 38.16 -8.54
CA THR A 336 7.04 37.16 -8.30
C THR A 336 6.85 35.95 -9.21
N LEU A 337 5.62 35.44 -9.33
CA LEU A 337 5.29 34.29 -10.16
C LEU A 337 5.50 34.61 -11.66
N THR A 338 5.01 35.76 -12.13
CA THR A 338 5.18 36.17 -13.54
C THR A 338 6.65 36.42 -13.89
N GLN A 339 7.42 37.08 -13.03
CA GLN A 339 8.87 37.26 -13.24
C GLN A 339 9.62 35.94 -13.33
N GLU A 340 9.28 34.96 -12.49
CA GLU A 340 9.97 33.67 -12.51
C GLU A 340 9.56 32.82 -13.73
N LEU A 341 8.29 32.89 -14.15
CA LEU A 341 7.81 32.25 -15.38
C LEU A 341 8.46 32.85 -16.65
N GLU A 342 8.56 34.18 -16.71
CA GLU A 342 9.24 34.89 -17.79
C GLU A 342 10.74 34.58 -17.82
N SER A 343 11.41 34.54 -16.66
CA SER A 343 12.83 34.19 -16.56
C SER A 343 13.13 32.79 -17.12
N LYS A 344 12.19 31.84 -16.93
CA LYS A 344 12.28 30.47 -17.43
C LYS A 344 11.73 30.29 -18.85
N HIS A 345 11.29 31.36 -19.51
CA HIS A 345 10.72 31.38 -20.87
C HIS A 345 9.57 30.39 -21.04
N LEU A 346 8.72 30.26 -20.02
CA LEU A 346 7.58 29.34 -20.06
C LEU A 346 6.32 30.08 -20.53
N PRO A 347 5.67 29.66 -21.62
CA PRO A 347 4.43 30.27 -22.06
C PRO A 347 3.31 29.96 -21.05
N TYR A 348 2.60 31.01 -20.63
CA TYR A 348 1.47 30.90 -19.71
C TYR A 348 0.31 31.77 -20.17
N SER A 349 -0.90 31.34 -19.81
CA SER A 349 -2.11 32.15 -19.87
C SER A 349 -2.68 32.28 -18.46
N SER A 350 -3.19 33.44 -18.08
CA SER A 350 -3.79 33.67 -16.77
C SER A 350 -5.20 34.23 -16.89
N LEU A 351 -6.10 33.81 -16.01
CA LEU A 351 -7.45 34.35 -15.89
C LEU A 351 -7.71 34.73 -14.42
N GLN A 352 -8.26 35.93 -14.22
CA GLN A 352 -8.63 36.45 -12.90
C GLN A 352 -10.15 36.55 -12.78
N GLU A 353 -10.71 36.02 -11.70
CA GLU A 353 -12.14 36.11 -11.39
C GLU A 353 -12.37 36.40 -9.91
N SER A 354 -13.41 37.16 -9.61
CA SER A 354 -13.76 37.52 -8.24
C SER A 354 -14.72 36.51 -7.61
N PHE A 355 -14.62 36.34 -6.30
CA PHE A 355 -15.57 35.57 -5.50
C PHE A 355 -15.88 36.28 -4.18
N ILE A 356 -16.98 35.92 -3.54
CA ILE A 356 -17.36 36.45 -2.22
C ILE A 356 -17.21 35.34 -1.18
N THR A 357 -16.58 35.65 -0.04
CA THR A 357 -16.47 34.71 1.08
C THR A 357 -17.55 35.00 2.12
N LEU A 358 -18.41 34.02 2.38
CA LEU A 358 -19.33 34.03 3.51
C LEU A 358 -18.61 33.54 4.76
N LYS A 359 -18.82 34.25 5.87
CA LYS A 359 -18.28 33.88 7.19
C LYS A 359 -19.39 33.34 8.07
N ASP A 360 -19.08 32.35 8.91
CA ASP A 360 -19.99 31.87 9.94
C ASP A 360 -20.13 32.86 11.12
N LYS A 361 -20.96 32.50 12.10
CA LYS A 361 -21.19 33.31 13.32
C LYS A 361 -19.94 33.51 14.18
N GLN A 362 -18.89 32.73 13.96
CA GLN A 362 -17.60 32.80 14.66
C GLN A 362 -16.53 33.54 13.84
N GLY A 363 -16.86 33.99 12.63
CA GLY A 363 -15.98 34.75 11.75
C GLY A 363 -15.12 33.89 10.83
N TYR A 364 -15.27 32.56 10.83
CA TYR A 364 -14.53 31.66 9.95
C TYR A 364 -15.19 31.59 8.57
N PRO A 365 -14.41 31.51 7.48
CA PRO A 365 -14.95 31.33 6.13
C PRO A 365 -15.70 29.99 6.08
N SER A 366 -16.99 30.03 5.73
CA SER A 366 -17.88 28.86 5.71
C SER A 366 -18.31 28.45 4.31
N ALA A 367 -18.46 29.43 3.41
CA ALA A 367 -18.82 29.19 2.02
C ALA A 367 -18.28 30.30 1.11
N MET A 368 -18.15 29.99 -0.17
CA MET A 368 -17.81 30.93 -1.23
C MET A 368 -18.98 31.07 -2.20
N LEU A 369 -19.23 32.28 -2.67
CA LEU A 369 -20.17 32.58 -3.73
C LEU A 369 -19.40 33.02 -4.97
N MET A 370 -19.78 32.51 -6.13
CA MET A 370 -19.28 32.92 -7.44
C MET A 370 -20.47 33.18 -8.36
N SER A 371 -20.35 34.16 -9.24
CA SER A 371 -21.36 34.40 -10.25
C SER A 371 -21.33 33.34 -11.36
N VAL A 372 -22.46 33.11 -12.04
CA VAL A 372 -22.52 32.20 -13.20
C VAL A 372 -21.56 32.65 -14.30
N THR A 373 -21.46 33.96 -14.54
CA THR A 373 -20.55 34.52 -15.54
C THR A 373 -19.09 34.22 -15.24
N SER A 374 -18.63 34.51 -14.01
CA SER A 374 -17.27 34.23 -13.57
C SER A 374 -16.94 32.74 -13.62
N TYR A 375 -17.89 31.88 -13.22
CA TYR A 375 -17.71 30.43 -13.37
C TYR A 375 -17.56 30.02 -14.83
N ASN A 376 -18.39 30.55 -15.74
CA ASN A 376 -18.35 30.17 -17.15
C ASN A 376 -17.09 30.65 -17.87
N HIS A 377 -16.51 31.78 -17.46
CA HIS A 377 -15.18 32.19 -17.94
C HIS A 377 -14.09 31.22 -17.51
N LEU A 378 -14.08 30.83 -16.23
CA LEU A 378 -13.17 29.81 -15.71
C LEU A 378 -13.37 28.46 -16.38
N ALA A 379 -14.62 28.05 -16.60
CA ALA A 379 -14.95 26.81 -17.28
C ALA A 379 -14.46 26.84 -18.74
N ALA A 380 -14.67 27.93 -19.47
CA ALA A 380 -14.15 28.09 -20.83
C ALA A 380 -12.61 28.03 -20.88
N PHE A 381 -11.95 28.69 -19.92
CA PHE A 381 -10.49 28.68 -19.78
C PHE A 381 -9.94 27.29 -19.43
N ALA A 382 -10.65 26.56 -18.57
CA ALA A 382 -10.34 25.18 -18.19
C ALA A 382 -10.80 24.13 -19.23
N GLN A 383 -11.45 24.52 -20.34
CA GLN A 383 -12.06 23.62 -21.33
C GLN A 383 -13.11 22.66 -20.75
N VAL A 384 -13.93 23.20 -19.86
CA VAL A 384 -14.98 22.52 -19.10
C VAL A 384 -16.36 23.01 -19.55
N GLN A 385 -17.39 22.18 -19.41
CA GLN A 385 -18.76 22.56 -19.80
C GLN A 385 -19.28 23.75 -18.96
N PRO A 386 -19.89 24.77 -19.59
CA PRO A 386 -20.49 25.88 -18.88
C PRO A 386 -21.75 25.44 -18.12
N LEU A 387 -22.09 26.18 -17.07
CA LEU A 387 -23.31 26.00 -16.28
C LEU A 387 -24.29 27.14 -16.50
N THR A 388 -25.57 26.83 -16.34
CA THR A 388 -26.68 27.79 -16.33
C THR A 388 -27.47 27.60 -15.05
N VAL A 389 -27.70 28.67 -14.30
CA VAL A 389 -28.43 28.66 -13.02
C VAL A 389 -29.62 29.63 -13.14
N GLN A 390 -30.82 29.19 -12.74
CA GLN A 390 -32.01 30.05 -12.78
C GLN A 390 -32.09 30.94 -11.53
N ILE A 391 -32.90 32.00 -11.60
CA ILE A 391 -33.12 32.92 -10.48
C ILE A 391 -33.76 32.15 -9.30
N GLY A 392 -33.20 32.30 -8.09
CA GLY A 392 -33.62 31.55 -6.90
C GLY A 392 -33.03 30.15 -6.76
N GLU A 393 -32.17 29.72 -7.70
CA GLU A 393 -31.41 28.47 -7.61
C GLU A 393 -29.92 28.76 -7.31
N ALA A 394 -29.29 27.87 -6.56
CA ALA A 394 -27.82 27.85 -6.39
C ALA A 394 -27.29 26.47 -6.76
N ILE A 395 -26.13 26.41 -7.40
CA ILE A 395 -25.42 25.14 -7.61
C ILE A 395 -24.31 25.01 -6.57
N ASP A 396 -24.35 23.96 -5.75
CA ASP A 396 -23.22 23.59 -4.89
C ASP A 396 -22.28 22.64 -5.65
N LEU A 397 -21.03 23.08 -5.85
CA LEU A 397 -20.01 22.34 -6.57
C LEU A 397 -19.23 21.34 -5.69
N ASN A 398 -19.36 21.39 -4.36
CA ASN A 398 -18.69 20.46 -3.46
C ASN A 398 -19.57 20.06 -2.26
N PRO A 399 -20.52 19.14 -2.45
CA PRO A 399 -21.30 18.59 -1.35
C PRO A 399 -20.42 17.64 -0.52
N LYS A 400 -19.59 18.19 0.39
CA LYS A 400 -18.83 17.39 1.37
C LYS A 400 -19.74 16.55 2.28
N ASN A 401 -21.01 16.94 2.40
CA ASN A 401 -22.08 16.20 3.04
C ASN A 401 -23.31 16.19 2.12
N LYS A 402 -24.06 15.09 2.10
CA LYS A 402 -25.36 15.00 1.40
C LYS A 402 -26.44 15.92 1.97
N ASP A 403 -26.16 16.56 3.11
CA ASP A 403 -27.06 17.53 3.73
C ASP A 403 -26.95 18.86 3.00
N VAL A 404 -28.03 19.20 2.29
CA VAL A 404 -28.20 20.49 1.63
C VAL A 404 -28.19 21.59 2.69
N ILE A 405 -27.08 22.34 2.80
CA ILE A 405 -26.99 23.47 3.72
C ILE A 405 -27.88 24.59 3.18
N PRO A 406 -28.93 25.06 3.89
CA PRO A 406 -29.77 26.14 3.39
C PRO A 406 -28.96 27.43 3.24
N LEU A 407 -28.79 27.91 2.00
CA LEU A 407 -28.13 29.19 1.71
C LEU A 407 -29.14 30.33 1.89
N THR A 408 -28.86 31.24 2.82
CA THR A 408 -29.64 32.49 3.01
C THR A 408 -28.75 33.68 2.70
N LEU A 409 -29.08 34.42 1.65
CA LEU A 409 -28.34 35.60 1.20
C LEU A 409 -28.60 36.80 2.14
N ALA A 410 -27.60 37.63 2.39
CA ALA A 410 -27.76 38.80 3.27
C ALA A 410 -28.78 39.78 2.66
N GLY A 411 -29.81 40.15 3.42
CA GLY A 411 -30.90 41.04 2.96
C GLY A 411 -32.12 40.34 2.35
N SER A 412 -32.07 39.02 2.10
CA SER A 412 -33.19 38.21 1.62
C SER A 412 -33.68 37.26 2.72
N LYS A 413 -34.98 37.28 3.02
CA LYS A 413 -35.63 36.24 3.88
C LYS A 413 -35.88 34.92 3.13
N LYS A 414 -35.53 34.83 1.85
CA LYS A 414 -35.87 33.72 0.97
C LYS A 414 -34.67 32.77 0.85
N GLN A 415 -34.89 31.50 1.18
CA GLN A 415 -33.89 30.44 1.00
C GLN A 415 -33.77 30.08 -0.48
N MET A 416 -32.53 29.90 -0.94
CA MET A 416 -32.23 29.47 -2.30
C MET A 416 -32.51 27.97 -2.46
N HIS A 417 -33.05 27.56 -3.60
CA HIS A 417 -33.16 26.14 -3.92
C HIS A 417 -31.80 25.63 -4.41
N ILE A 418 -31.18 24.70 -3.68
CA ILE A 418 -29.85 24.21 -4.02
C ILE A 418 -29.97 22.99 -4.92
N ILE A 419 -29.46 23.13 -6.14
CA ILE A 419 -29.27 22.02 -7.07
C ILE A 419 -27.86 21.49 -6.84
N VAL A 420 -27.78 20.24 -6.38
CA VAL A 420 -26.48 19.58 -6.21
C VAL A 420 -25.99 19.17 -7.59
N SER A 421 -24.93 19.80 -8.08
CA SER A 421 -24.26 19.42 -9.31
C SER A 421 -22.83 19.01 -8.97
N THR A 422 -22.43 17.81 -9.38
CA THR A 422 -21.02 17.43 -9.27
C THR A 422 -20.22 18.29 -10.24
N SER A 423 -19.41 19.22 -9.72
CA SER A 423 -18.51 19.98 -10.58
C SER A 423 -17.63 19.02 -11.38
N PRO A 424 -17.38 19.28 -12.66
CA PRO A 424 -16.17 18.77 -13.29
C PRO A 424 -14.96 19.12 -12.38
N MET A 425 -14.22 18.09 -11.98
CA MET A 425 -13.19 18.16 -10.91
C MET A 425 -12.06 19.15 -11.19
N ALA A 426 -11.98 19.69 -12.41
CA ALA A 426 -11.05 20.71 -12.86
C ALA A 426 -11.06 22.03 -12.05
N LEU A 427 -12.20 22.41 -11.46
CA LEU A 427 -12.36 23.63 -10.65
C LEU A 427 -12.51 23.34 -9.14
N ASN A 428 -12.23 22.11 -8.72
CA ASN A 428 -12.44 21.69 -7.34
C ASN A 428 -11.43 22.30 -6.35
N GLU A 429 -10.35 22.94 -6.82
CA GLU A 429 -9.42 23.67 -5.96
C GLU A 429 -10.07 24.88 -5.28
N LEU A 430 -11.04 25.52 -5.93
CA LEU A 430 -11.86 26.58 -5.33
C LEU A 430 -12.71 26.09 -4.15
N SER A 431 -12.89 24.78 -4.00
CA SER A 431 -13.69 24.16 -2.93
C SER A 431 -12.86 23.68 -1.73
N LEU A 432 -11.54 23.94 -1.73
CA LEU A 432 -10.66 23.60 -0.60
C LEU A 432 -11.02 24.41 0.67
N ILE A 433 -11.62 25.59 0.53
CA ILE A 433 -11.90 26.53 1.63
C ILE A 433 -13.35 26.39 2.17
N GLY A 434 -14.22 25.56 1.56
CA GLY A 434 -15.61 25.37 2.01
C GLY A 434 -16.54 24.93 0.88
N HIS A 435 -17.85 25.14 1.07
CA HIS A 435 -18.83 24.99 -0.01
C HIS A 435 -18.66 26.12 -1.03
N LEU A 436 -18.72 25.81 -2.33
CA LEU A 436 -18.69 26.79 -3.41
C LEU A 436 -20.05 26.81 -4.08
N PHE A 437 -20.80 27.89 -3.88
CA PHE A 437 -22.10 28.09 -4.51
C PHE A 437 -21.98 29.00 -5.72
N ILE A 438 -22.45 28.51 -6.87
CA ILE A 438 -22.68 29.35 -8.04
C ILE A 438 -24.08 29.93 -7.95
N ILE A 439 -24.18 31.26 -8.03
CA ILE A 439 -25.45 31.99 -7.97
C ILE A 439 -25.62 32.91 -9.18
N PRO A 440 -26.87 33.22 -9.58
CA PRO A 440 -27.16 34.16 -10.67
C PRO A 440 -26.50 35.53 -10.47
N ASP A 441 -26.08 36.18 -11.56
CA ASP A 441 -25.32 37.44 -11.51
C ASP A 441 -26.07 38.57 -10.79
N GLN A 442 -27.40 38.60 -10.90
CA GLN A 442 -28.27 39.58 -10.25
C GLN A 442 -28.21 39.47 -8.72
N GLU A 443 -28.17 38.24 -8.20
CA GLU A 443 -28.12 37.96 -6.76
C GLU A 443 -26.69 38.11 -6.22
N TYR A 444 -25.70 37.77 -7.04
CA TYR A 444 -24.29 38.04 -6.75
C TYR A 444 -24.02 39.53 -6.59
N ALA A 445 -24.54 40.37 -7.51
CA ALA A 445 -24.38 41.82 -7.45
C ALA A 445 -24.91 42.42 -6.13
N GLN A 446 -26.04 41.92 -5.61
CA GLN A 446 -26.62 42.36 -4.34
C GLN A 446 -25.76 41.99 -3.12
N GLN A 447 -25.03 40.87 -3.17
CA GLN A 447 -24.12 40.49 -2.09
C GLN A 447 -22.78 41.23 -2.18
N SER A 448 -22.32 41.50 -3.40
CA SER A 448 -21.02 42.12 -3.68
C SER A 448 -20.88 43.54 -3.12
N SER A 449 -21.99 44.25 -2.88
CA SER A 449 -22.01 45.58 -2.27
C SER A 449 -21.83 45.57 -0.74
N HIS A 450 -21.94 44.41 -0.10
CA HIS A 450 -21.95 44.28 1.36
C HIS A 450 -20.79 43.45 1.94
N VAL A 451 -20.02 42.77 1.09
CA VAL A 451 -18.96 41.84 1.51
C VAL A 451 -17.70 42.04 0.68
N ALA A 452 -16.52 41.94 1.31
CA ALA A 452 -15.24 42.02 0.63
C ALA A 452 -15.08 40.90 -0.42
N GLN A 453 -14.56 41.26 -1.59
CA GLN A 453 -14.33 40.35 -2.70
C GLN A 453 -12.92 39.73 -2.60
N GLY A 454 -12.88 38.40 -2.66
CA GLY A 454 -11.66 37.65 -2.90
C GLY A 454 -11.34 37.58 -4.39
N LEU A 455 -10.08 37.30 -4.70
CA LEU A 455 -9.56 37.17 -6.05
C LEU A 455 -9.07 35.74 -6.27
N TYR A 456 -9.55 35.11 -7.34
CA TYR A 456 -9.05 33.84 -7.83
C TYR A 456 -8.28 34.07 -9.13
N VAL A 457 -7.07 33.50 -9.21
CA VAL A 457 -6.19 33.62 -10.37
C VAL A 457 -5.77 32.23 -10.79
N GLY A 458 -6.21 31.81 -11.97
CA GLY A 458 -5.83 30.53 -12.58
C GLY A 458 -4.79 30.72 -13.67
N TYR A 459 -3.70 29.96 -13.62
CA TYR A 459 -2.67 29.92 -14.66
C TYR A 459 -2.72 28.59 -15.42
N ALA A 460 -2.90 28.64 -16.74
CA ALA A 460 -2.82 27.48 -17.62
C ALA A 460 -1.45 27.43 -18.30
N MET A 461 -0.80 26.26 -18.27
CA MET A 461 0.53 26.04 -18.85
C MET A 461 0.62 24.67 -19.51
N THR A 462 1.29 24.59 -20.65
CA THR A 462 1.47 23.32 -21.39
C THR A 462 2.48 22.37 -20.74
N ASP A 463 3.37 22.88 -19.89
CA ASP A 463 4.55 22.16 -19.38
C ASP A 463 4.73 22.31 -17.84
N TRP A 464 3.61 22.28 -17.10
CA TRP A 464 3.53 22.54 -15.65
C TRP A 464 4.46 21.67 -14.77
N LYS A 465 4.87 20.49 -15.25
CA LYS A 465 5.78 19.61 -14.51
C LYS A 465 7.17 20.21 -14.31
N LYS A 466 7.57 21.21 -15.12
CA LYS A 466 8.86 21.91 -15.00
C LYS A 466 8.86 23.00 -13.92
N THR A 467 7.69 23.32 -13.35
CA THR A 467 7.50 24.39 -12.37
C THR A 467 7.16 23.87 -10.97
N THR A 468 7.34 22.57 -10.69
CA THR A 468 7.07 21.98 -9.36
C THR A 468 7.95 22.54 -8.23
N ASN A 469 9.16 23.02 -8.53
CA ASN A 469 10.00 23.73 -7.55
C ASN A 469 9.53 25.16 -7.24
N LEU A 470 8.64 25.69 -8.09
CA LEU A 470 8.15 27.06 -8.05
C LEU A 470 6.98 27.20 -7.06
N SER A 471 6.09 26.19 -6.99
CA SER A 471 5.01 26.14 -5.99
C SER A 471 5.55 26.11 -4.56
N THR A 472 6.66 25.40 -4.33
CA THR A 472 7.27 25.25 -3.01
C THR A 472 7.92 26.55 -2.53
N SER A 473 8.56 27.31 -3.42
CA SER A 473 9.17 28.61 -3.08
C SER A 473 8.15 29.73 -2.82
N LEU A 474 6.90 29.58 -3.29
CA LEU A 474 5.83 30.57 -3.10
C LEU A 474 5.01 30.33 -1.83
N MET A 475 5.16 29.16 -1.18
CA MET A 475 4.50 28.81 0.08
C MET A 475 5.29 29.22 1.33
N ASP A 476 6.60 29.40 1.19
CA ASP A 476 7.52 29.93 2.22
C ASP A 476 7.54 31.46 2.20
#